data_AF-A0A453ISP4-F1
#
_entry.id   AF-A0A453ISP4-F1
#
_cell.length_a   1.000
_cell.length_b   1.000
_cell.length_c   1.000
_cell.angle_alpha   90.00
_cell.angle_beta   90.00
_cell.angle_gamma   90.00
#
_symmetry.space_group_name_H-M   'P 1'
#
loop_
_entity.id
_entity.type
_entity.pdbx_description
1 polymer ?
#
loop_
_entity_poly.entity_id
_entity_poly.type
_entity_poly.pdbx_seq_one_letter_code
_entity_poly.pdbx_strand_id
1 'polypeptide(L)'
;SFSTTQILAETTKTYEKKMGELLRELEEERSRSASMKGHFNVLEQQLSDARSSAQFQENMARELKRELSKITQTFTSQVHSLEEKISQLVSEKELIYGELKSTQAKVQDEASHRQSLEAEVLRLKRSKTDNCVEESKTLCGMVRSGSGLGSEAFMHKSGNLKETLASQRGTISKIFEEVGLPNVLALLKSEELEVQIHAVKVVANLAAEDINQEKIVEEGGLDALLSLLETSENTTIHRATAGAIANLAMNVSNQALIMNKGGARLLANIASKTDDPQTMRMVAGAIANLCGNEKWHAMLKQDGGIKALLGMFQTGHTDVIAQIARGLANFAKCESRVISQG
;
A
#
# COMPACT_ATOMS: atom_id res chain seq x y z
N SER A 1 109.18 16.45 55.03
CA SER A 1 108.32 17.60 54.74
C SER A 1 107.77 17.42 53.34
N PHE A 2 106.59 16.81 53.20
CA PHE A 2 105.90 16.79 51.92
C PHE A 2 105.57 18.26 51.61
N SER A 3 106.05 18.77 50.47
CA SER A 3 105.90 20.18 50.13
C SER A 3 104.42 20.49 49.95
N THR A 4 103.91 21.49 50.66
CA THR A 4 102.51 21.93 50.66
C THR A 4 101.93 22.12 49.25
N THR A 5 102.78 22.43 48.27
CA THR A 5 102.44 22.53 46.84
C THR A 5 101.94 21.23 46.22
N GLN A 6 102.47 20.06 46.62
CA GLN A 6 102.08 18.77 46.03
C GLN A 6 100.69 18.34 46.51
N ILE A 7 100.37 18.58 47.79
CA ILE A 7 99.03 18.35 48.37
C ILE A 7 98.01 19.31 47.73
N LEU A 8 98.40 20.57 47.47
CA LEU A 8 97.56 21.55 46.81
C LEU A 8 97.24 21.15 45.36
N ALA A 9 98.22 20.60 44.64
CA ALA A 9 98.04 20.13 43.27
C ALA A 9 97.12 18.90 43.19
N GLU A 10 97.28 17.92 44.10
CA GLU A 10 96.40 16.75 44.16
C GLU A 10 94.97 17.13 44.55
N THR A 11 94.78 18.00 45.54
CA THR A 11 93.44 18.47 45.92
C THR A 11 92.76 19.23 44.79
N THR A 12 93.49 20.12 44.09
CA THR A 12 92.97 20.85 42.92
C THR A 12 92.53 19.90 41.81
N LYS A 13 93.35 18.91 41.45
CA LYS A 13 93.01 17.88 40.45
C LYS A 13 91.77 17.07 40.85
N THR A 14 91.62 16.80 42.15
CA THR A 14 90.46 16.09 42.68
C THR A 14 89.18 16.93 42.55
N TYR A 15 89.25 18.23 42.86
CA TYR A 15 88.14 19.16 42.67
C TYR A 15 87.78 19.37 41.20
N GLU A 16 88.76 19.49 40.30
CA GLU A 16 88.52 19.59 38.85
C GLU A 16 87.81 18.36 38.30
N LYS A 17 88.25 17.15 38.70
CA LYS A 17 87.57 15.91 38.32
C LYS A 17 86.12 15.89 38.82
N LYS A 18 85.89 16.26 40.08
CA LYS A 18 84.55 16.29 40.68
C LYS A 18 83.65 17.35 40.04
N MET A 19 84.21 18.50 39.67
CA MET A 19 83.51 19.54 38.92
C MET A 19 83.09 19.03 37.53
N GLY A 20 83.97 18.32 36.82
CA GLY A 20 83.67 17.72 35.52
C GLY A 20 82.59 16.63 35.59
N GLU A 21 82.63 15.79 36.63
CA GLU A 21 81.58 14.78 36.89
C GLU A 21 80.22 15.44 37.14
N LEU A 22 80.15 16.48 38.00
CA LEU A 22 78.92 17.22 38.28
C LEU A 22 78.37 17.97 37.07
N LEU A 23 79.24 18.56 36.23
CA LEU A 23 78.83 19.22 34.99
C LEU A 23 78.20 18.22 34.01
N ARG A 24 78.79 17.03 33.88
CA ARG A 24 78.23 15.96 33.03
C ARG A 24 76.88 15.49 33.55
N GLU A 25 76.72 15.28 34.86
CA GLU A 25 75.43 14.93 35.45
C GLU A 25 74.38 16.03 35.23
N LEU A 26 74.75 17.30 35.36
CA LEU A 26 73.87 18.43 35.10
C LEU A 26 73.39 18.45 33.64
N GLU A 27 74.27 18.14 32.70
CA GLU A 27 73.98 18.15 31.26
C GLU A 27 73.12 16.94 30.83
N GLU A 28 73.36 15.77 31.42
CA GLU A 28 72.48 14.61 31.30
C GLU A 28 71.08 14.92 31.85
N GLU A 29 70.99 15.57 33.02
CA GLU A 29 69.70 15.91 33.64
C GLU A 29 68.94 17.00 32.86
N ARG A 30 69.65 17.99 32.30
CA ARG A 30 69.07 18.96 31.36
C ARG A 30 68.51 18.28 30.12
N SER A 31 69.22 17.30 29.58
CA SER A 31 68.78 16.52 28.42
C SER A 31 67.54 15.68 28.74
N ARG A 32 67.51 15.03 29.92
CA ARG A 32 66.31 14.32 30.42
C ARG A 32 65.13 15.27 30.62
N SER A 33 65.35 16.43 31.23
CA SER A 33 64.32 17.45 31.45
C SER A 33 63.75 17.98 30.13
N ALA A 34 64.59 18.26 29.14
CA ALA A 34 64.16 18.70 27.81
C ALA A 34 63.33 17.61 27.09
N SER A 35 63.77 16.35 27.16
CA SER A 35 63.02 15.21 26.61
C SER A 35 61.65 15.04 27.30
N MET A 36 61.61 15.13 28.62
CA MET A 36 60.38 15.02 29.41
C MET A 36 59.41 16.16 29.10
N LYS A 37 59.92 17.38 28.88
CA LYS A 37 59.12 18.54 28.44
C LYS A 37 58.55 18.33 27.02
N GLY A 38 59.32 17.71 26.13
CA GLY A 38 58.84 17.31 24.80
C GLY A 38 57.68 16.32 24.89
N HIS A 39 57.82 15.26 25.70
CA HIS A 39 56.73 14.30 25.94
C HIS A 39 55.50 14.95 26.58
N PHE A 40 55.70 15.87 27.53
CA PHE A 40 54.61 16.61 28.17
C PHE A 40 53.80 17.43 27.15
N ASN A 41 54.48 18.15 26.25
CA ASN A 41 53.80 18.93 25.21
C ASN A 41 52.98 18.03 24.26
N VAL A 42 53.51 16.85 23.91
CA VAL A 42 52.78 15.88 23.06
C VAL A 42 51.53 15.37 23.78
N LEU A 43 51.64 15.05 25.08
CA LEU A 43 50.50 14.64 25.89
C LEU A 43 49.45 15.74 26.02
N GLU A 44 49.86 17.00 26.24
CA GLU A 44 48.94 18.15 26.27
C GLU A 44 48.17 18.29 24.95
N GLN A 45 48.86 18.15 23.82
CA GLN A 45 48.21 18.23 22.50
C GLN A 45 47.18 17.10 22.32
N GLN A 46 47.56 15.86 22.64
CA GLN A 46 46.65 14.71 22.57
C GLN A 46 45.41 14.88 23.48
N LEU A 47 45.59 15.49 24.66
CA LEU A 47 44.49 15.75 25.59
C LEU A 47 43.56 16.84 25.06
N SER A 48 44.10 17.89 24.42
CA SER A 48 43.32 18.92 23.72
C SER A 48 42.51 18.34 22.57
N ASP A 49 43.14 17.52 21.72
CA ASP A 49 42.49 16.88 20.58
C ASP A 49 41.37 15.94 21.05
N ALA A 50 41.63 15.13 22.10
CA ALA A 50 40.61 14.26 22.70
C ALA A 50 39.41 15.05 23.26
N ARG A 51 39.65 16.18 23.93
CA ARG A 51 38.57 17.06 24.42
C ARG A 51 37.73 17.62 23.28
N SER A 52 38.36 18.09 22.21
CA SER A 52 37.65 18.62 21.05
C SER A 52 36.77 17.55 20.38
N SER A 53 37.29 16.33 20.24
CA SER A 53 36.58 15.18 19.69
C SER A 53 35.38 14.77 20.57
N ALA A 54 35.57 14.70 21.89
CA ALA A 54 34.50 14.41 22.84
C ALA A 54 33.38 15.46 22.77
N GLN A 55 33.73 16.74 22.67
CA GLN A 55 32.76 17.82 22.57
C GLN A 55 31.99 17.80 21.24
N PHE A 56 32.63 17.42 20.14
CA PHE A 56 31.96 17.20 18.86
C PHE A 56 30.96 16.04 18.95
N GLN A 57 31.34 14.92 19.55
CA GLN A 57 30.46 13.77 19.76
C GLN A 57 29.26 14.13 20.65
N GLU A 58 29.48 14.90 21.72
CA GLU A 58 28.39 15.34 22.60
C GLU A 58 27.39 16.25 21.87
N ASN A 59 27.90 17.18 21.04
CA ASN A 59 27.04 18.04 20.21
C ASN A 59 26.23 17.23 19.20
N MET A 60 26.86 16.25 18.53
CA MET A 60 26.18 15.37 17.58
C MET A 60 25.12 14.50 18.28
N ALA A 61 25.41 13.95 19.46
CA ALA A 61 24.45 13.20 20.25
C ALA A 61 23.26 14.07 20.69
N ARG A 62 23.51 15.34 21.06
CA ARG A 62 22.47 16.30 21.44
C ARG A 62 21.55 16.64 20.26
N GLU A 63 22.11 16.76 19.06
CA GLU A 63 21.33 17.03 17.84
C GLU A 63 20.50 15.83 17.42
N LEU A 64 21.09 14.62 17.40
CA LEU A 64 20.36 13.38 17.14
C LEU A 64 19.20 13.19 18.13
N LYS A 65 19.42 13.53 19.41
CA LYS A 65 18.36 13.47 20.43
C LYS A 65 17.23 14.46 20.16
N ARG A 66 17.53 15.67 19.65
CA ARG A 66 16.50 16.65 19.26
C ARG A 66 15.68 16.15 18.07
N GLU A 67 16.33 15.65 17.03
CA GLU A 67 15.63 15.15 15.86
C GLU A 67 14.76 13.93 16.20
N LEU A 68 15.27 13.00 17.02
CA LEU A 68 14.48 11.87 17.51
C LEU A 68 13.26 12.33 18.32
N SER A 69 13.40 13.38 19.14
CA SER A 69 12.28 13.95 19.89
C SER A 69 11.23 14.59 18.99
N LYS A 70 11.63 15.30 17.92
CA LYS A 70 10.70 15.91 16.95
C LYS A 70 9.91 14.84 16.19
N ILE A 71 10.60 13.79 15.73
CA ILE A 71 9.97 12.66 15.03
C ILE A 71 8.98 11.96 15.96
N THR A 72 9.39 11.67 17.20
CA THR A 72 8.53 11.05 18.20
C THR A 72 7.28 11.90 18.46
N GLN A 73 7.43 13.22 18.64
CA GLN A 73 6.30 14.12 18.85
C GLN A 73 5.34 14.13 17.66
N THR A 74 5.86 14.19 16.44
CA THR A 74 5.05 14.18 15.21
C THR A 74 4.28 12.88 15.08
N PHE A 75 4.94 11.74 15.33
CA PHE A 75 4.28 10.43 15.28
C PHE A 75 3.19 10.31 16.35
N THR A 76 3.47 10.75 17.59
CA THR A 76 2.47 10.76 18.66
C THR A 76 1.24 11.60 18.30
N SER A 77 1.41 12.78 17.70
CA SER A 77 0.29 13.60 17.24
C SER A 77 -0.52 12.94 16.12
N GLN A 78 0.14 12.25 15.18
CA GLN A 78 -0.54 11.51 14.13
C GLN A 78 -1.34 10.33 14.68
N VAL A 79 -0.78 9.58 15.62
CA VAL A 79 -1.46 8.48 16.30
C VAL A 79 -2.72 8.99 17.00
N HIS A 80 -2.61 10.09 17.76
CA HIS A 80 -3.77 10.66 18.45
C HIS A 80 -4.87 11.12 17.49
N SER A 81 -4.50 11.76 16.36
CA SER A 81 -5.47 12.15 15.34
C SER A 81 -6.17 10.95 14.69
N LEU A 82 -5.45 9.84 14.49
CA LEU A 82 -6.04 8.60 13.99
C LEU A 82 -6.95 7.95 15.03
N GLU A 83 -6.58 7.95 16.31
CA GLU A 83 -7.40 7.47 17.42
C GLU A 83 -8.74 8.22 17.48
N GLU A 84 -8.72 9.55 17.37
CA GLU A 84 -9.94 10.37 17.32
C GLU A 84 -10.83 10.02 16.11
N LYS A 85 -10.24 9.88 14.91
CA LYS A 85 -10.99 9.49 13.70
C LYS A 85 -11.60 8.10 13.84
N ILE A 86 -10.87 7.14 14.41
CA ILE A 86 -11.38 5.79 14.66
C ILE A 86 -12.55 5.86 15.64
N SER A 87 -12.44 6.65 16.71
CA SER A 87 -13.52 6.83 17.68
C SER A 87 -14.78 7.41 17.02
N GLN A 88 -14.62 8.42 16.15
CA GLN A 88 -15.73 9.02 15.41
C GLN A 88 -16.41 8.01 14.47
N LEU A 89 -15.63 7.25 13.69
CA LEU A 89 -16.16 6.23 12.78
C LEU A 89 -16.87 5.10 13.51
N VAL A 90 -16.39 4.72 14.70
CA VAL A 90 -17.05 3.71 15.54
C VAL A 90 -18.42 4.22 16.00
N SER A 91 -18.51 5.47 16.46
CA SER A 91 -19.79 6.08 16.87
C SER A 91 -20.78 6.19 15.70
N GLU A 92 -20.32 6.60 14.52
CA GLU A 92 -21.15 6.68 13.31
C GLU A 92 -21.65 5.29 12.88
N LYS A 93 -20.78 4.28 12.93
CA LYS A 93 -21.16 2.89 12.66
C LYS A 93 -22.24 2.39 13.62
N GLU A 94 -22.14 2.71 14.92
CA GLU A 94 -23.16 2.33 15.90
C GLU A 94 -24.52 2.96 15.59
N LEU A 95 -24.53 4.23 15.17
CA LEU A 95 -25.75 4.95 14.77
C LEU A 95 -26.40 4.32 13.54
N ILE A 96 -25.62 4.09 12.48
CA ILE A 96 -26.09 3.42 11.25
C ILE A 96 -26.62 2.01 11.55
N TYR A 97 -25.94 1.25 12.42
CA TYR A 97 -26.40 -0.08 12.80
C TYR A 97 -27.73 -0.06 13.55
N GLY A 98 -27.94 0.97 14.39
CA GLY A 98 -29.23 1.22 15.04
C GLY A 98 -30.35 1.51 14.04
N GLU A 99 -30.10 2.38 13.07
CA GLU A 99 -31.06 2.70 12.00
C GLU A 99 -31.36 1.50 11.11
N LEU A 100 -30.35 0.71 10.75
CA LEU A 100 -30.52 -0.52 9.98
C LEU A 100 -31.43 -1.52 10.72
N LYS A 101 -31.21 -1.70 12.03
CA LYS A 101 -32.05 -2.59 12.83
C LYS A 101 -33.50 -2.09 12.91
N SER A 102 -33.70 -0.77 13.02
CA SER A 102 -35.03 -0.16 13.04
C SER A 102 -35.76 -0.31 11.70
N THR A 103 -35.08 -0.06 10.59
CA THR A 103 -35.63 -0.22 9.24
C THR A 103 -35.95 -1.67 8.93
N GLN A 104 -35.10 -2.61 9.34
CA GLN A 104 -35.35 -4.04 9.21
C GLN A 104 -36.62 -4.47 9.97
N ALA A 105 -36.85 -3.95 11.18
CA ALA A 105 -38.08 -4.22 11.92
C ALA A 105 -39.32 -3.70 11.18
N LYS A 106 -39.28 -2.46 10.67
CA LYS A 106 -40.38 -1.89 9.87
C LYS A 106 -40.67 -2.68 8.61
N VAL A 107 -39.63 -3.14 7.90
CA VAL A 107 -39.78 -3.98 6.70
C VAL A 107 -40.42 -5.32 7.05
N GLN A 108 -40.04 -5.93 8.18
CA GLN A 108 -40.63 -7.18 8.65
C GLN A 108 -42.12 -7.02 9.01
N ASP A 109 -42.47 -5.92 9.67
CA ASP A 109 -43.88 -5.59 10.00
C ASP A 109 -44.70 -5.40 8.73
N GLU A 110 -44.19 -4.64 7.76
CA GLU A 110 -44.83 -4.41 6.46
C GLU A 110 -44.99 -5.70 5.64
N ALA A 111 -43.97 -6.57 5.66
CA ALA A 111 -44.05 -7.88 5.00
C ALA A 111 -45.14 -8.77 5.61
N SER A 112 -45.25 -8.77 6.95
CA SER A 112 -46.29 -9.50 7.68
C SER A 112 -47.69 -8.94 7.38
N HIS A 113 -47.81 -7.62 7.29
CA HIS A 113 -49.05 -6.95 6.93
C HIS A 113 -49.49 -7.30 5.50
N ARG A 114 -48.57 -7.27 4.53
CA ARG A 114 -48.83 -7.67 3.14
C ARG A 114 -49.29 -9.12 3.04
N GLN A 115 -48.66 -10.03 3.79
CA GLN A 115 -49.02 -11.44 3.78
C GLN A 115 -50.46 -11.67 4.31
N SER A 116 -50.89 -10.89 5.32
CA SER A 116 -52.27 -10.89 5.81
C SER A 116 -53.26 -10.40 4.76
N LEU A 117 -52.95 -9.28 4.09
CA LEU A 117 -53.76 -8.75 2.99
C LEU A 117 -53.87 -9.72 1.81
N GLU A 118 -52.77 -10.38 1.43
CA GLU A 118 -52.77 -11.40 0.38
C GLU A 118 -53.66 -12.59 0.75
N ALA A 119 -53.60 -13.07 1.99
CA ALA A 119 -54.48 -14.14 2.47
C ALA A 119 -55.96 -13.74 2.40
N GLU A 120 -56.28 -12.49 2.75
CA GLU A 120 -57.64 -11.97 2.68
C GLU A 120 -58.15 -11.82 1.24
N VAL A 121 -57.31 -11.31 0.32
CA VAL A 121 -57.63 -11.26 -1.12
C VAL A 121 -57.91 -12.66 -1.67
N LEU A 122 -57.12 -13.65 -1.24
CA LEU A 122 -57.28 -15.04 -1.67
C LEU A 122 -58.59 -15.65 -1.14
N ARG A 123 -58.97 -15.31 0.10
CA ARG A 123 -60.26 -15.69 0.71
C ARG A 123 -61.45 -15.08 -0.05
N LEU A 124 -61.38 -13.79 -0.36
CA LEU A 124 -62.41 -13.08 -1.14
C LEU A 124 -62.53 -13.61 -2.58
N LYS A 125 -61.41 -13.99 -3.21
CA LYS A 125 -61.44 -14.66 -4.52
C LYS A 125 -62.16 -16.01 -4.45
N ARG A 126 -61.91 -16.82 -3.41
CA ARG A 126 -62.58 -18.12 -3.22
C ARG A 126 -64.10 -17.96 -3.02
N SER A 127 -64.54 -17.01 -2.19
CA SER A 127 -65.99 -16.79 -2.01
C SER A 127 -66.68 -16.32 -3.29
N LYS A 128 -65.99 -15.56 -4.15
CA LYS A 128 -66.50 -15.14 -5.46
C LYS A 128 -66.59 -16.30 -6.46
N THR A 129 -65.65 -17.25 -6.44
CA THR A 129 -65.75 -18.47 -7.25
C THR A 129 -66.83 -19.42 -6.73
N ASP A 130 -67.03 -19.54 -5.43
CA ASP A 130 -68.07 -20.39 -4.85
C ASP A 130 -69.48 -19.88 -5.17
N ASN A 131 -69.69 -18.56 -5.18
CA ASN A 131 -70.95 -17.95 -5.63
C ASN A 131 -71.21 -18.15 -7.14
N CYS A 132 -70.18 -18.38 -7.96
CA CYS A 132 -70.33 -18.64 -9.40
C CYS A 132 -70.63 -20.12 -9.72
N VAL A 133 -70.26 -21.03 -8.82
CA VAL A 133 -70.52 -22.49 -8.95
C VAL A 133 -71.94 -22.86 -8.50
N GLU A 134 -72.59 -22.08 -7.63
CA GLU A 134 -74.01 -22.24 -7.28
C GLU A 134 -74.95 -21.82 -8.42
N GLU A 135 -74.65 -20.74 -9.16
CA GLU A 135 -75.49 -20.26 -10.28
C GLU A 135 -75.37 -21.11 -11.56
N SER A 136 -74.36 -21.97 -11.68
CA SER A 136 -74.14 -22.82 -12.87
C SER A 136 -74.58 -24.29 -12.71
N LYS A 137 -75.25 -24.68 -11.62
CA LYS A 137 -75.77 -26.05 -11.41
C LYS A 137 -77.19 -26.30 -11.93
N THR A 138 -77.70 -25.43 -12.80
CA THR A 138 -78.98 -25.63 -13.49
C THR A 138 -78.84 -25.86 -15.00
N LEU A 139 -77.76 -26.46 -15.52
CA LEU A 139 -77.82 -27.02 -16.88
C LEU A 139 -76.73 -28.07 -17.19
N CYS A 140 -77.19 -29.30 -17.44
CA CYS A 140 -76.57 -30.37 -18.24
C CYS A 140 -75.25 -31.06 -17.78
N GLY A 141 -75.41 -32.28 -17.23
CA GLY A 141 -75.16 -33.55 -17.94
C GLY A 141 -73.88 -33.80 -18.77
N MET A 142 -73.10 -34.79 -18.30
CA MET A 142 -72.16 -35.69 -19.02
C MET A 142 -70.84 -35.12 -19.59
N VAL A 143 -69.69 -35.60 -19.06
CA VAL A 143 -68.73 -36.54 -19.70
C VAL A 143 -67.37 -36.55 -18.96
N ARG A 144 -66.98 -37.77 -18.55
CA ARG A 144 -65.68 -38.41 -18.32
C ARG A 144 -64.33 -37.64 -18.19
N SER A 145 -63.61 -38.09 -17.15
CA SER A 145 -62.22 -38.59 -17.14
C SER A 145 -61.04 -37.65 -16.85
N GLY A 146 -60.44 -37.88 -15.68
CA GLY A 146 -59.03 -38.32 -15.60
C GLY A 146 -57.97 -37.35 -15.06
N SER A 147 -57.26 -37.83 -14.03
CA SER A 147 -55.88 -37.46 -13.63
C SER A 147 -55.72 -36.16 -12.82
N GLY A 148 -54.93 -36.05 -11.76
CA GLY A 148 -54.00 -36.95 -11.07
C GLY A 148 -53.48 -36.20 -9.83
N LEU A 149 -53.31 -36.91 -8.72
CA LEU A 149 -52.93 -36.40 -7.41
C LEU A 149 -51.45 -35.96 -7.39
N GLY A 150 -51.20 -34.75 -6.89
CA GLY A 150 -49.88 -34.32 -6.44
C GLY A 150 -49.62 -34.71 -4.99
N SER A 151 -48.35 -34.88 -4.66
CA SER A 151 -47.84 -34.85 -3.28
C SER A 151 -46.52 -34.08 -3.25
N GLU A 152 -46.45 -33.14 -2.32
CA GLU A 152 -45.28 -32.36 -1.92
C GLU A 152 -44.18 -33.21 -1.29
N ALA A 153 -42.92 -32.76 -1.39
CA ALA A 153 -41.92 -33.02 -0.36
C ALA A 153 -40.86 -31.91 -0.30
N PHE A 154 -40.84 -31.28 0.89
CA PHE A 154 -39.81 -30.47 1.51
C PHE A 154 -38.35 -30.88 1.22
N MET A 155 -37.47 -29.89 1.03
CA MET A 155 -36.05 -29.98 1.42
C MET A 155 -35.49 -28.59 1.76
N HIS A 156 -35.36 -28.31 3.07
CA HIS A 156 -34.39 -27.34 3.57
C HIS A 156 -33.01 -28.00 3.58
N LYS A 157 -32.00 -27.36 2.97
CA LYS A 157 -30.60 -27.68 3.27
C LYS A 157 -29.76 -26.42 3.46
N SER A 158 -29.30 -26.30 4.69
CA SER A 158 -28.29 -25.37 5.19
C SER A 158 -26.94 -25.65 4.51
N GLY A 159 -26.28 -24.58 4.03
CA GLY A 159 -24.98 -24.65 3.35
C GLY A 159 -24.30 -23.29 3.11
N ASN A 160 -24.55 -22.29 3.95
CA ASN A 160 -24.01 -20.93 3.78
C ASN A 160 -22.58 -20.80 4.30
N LEU A 161 -21.59 -21.07 3.45
CA LEU A 161 -20.23 -20.49 3.55
C LEU A 161 -19.42 -20.59 2.24
N LYS A 162 -19.86 -21.38 1.25
CA LYS A 162 -19.30 -21.35 -0.12
C LYS A 162 -20.15 -20.56 -1.12
N GLU A 163 -21.40 -20.25 -0.76
CA GLU A 163 -22.36 -19.60 -1.65
C GLU A 163 -22.10 -18.09 -1.82
N THR A 164 -21.42 -17.44 -0.87
CA THR A 164 -21.13 -15.99 -0.94
C THR A 164 -20.17 -15.62 -2.08
N LEU A 165 -19.16 -16.46 -2.36
CA LEU A 165 -18.20 -16.21 -3.45
C LEU A 165 -18.75 -16.59 -4.84
N ALA A 166 -19.68 -17.55 -4.90
CA ALA A 166 -20.38 -17.91 -6.13
C ALA A 166 -21.51 -16.90 -6.46
N SER A 167 -22.20 -16.41 -5.44
CA SER A 167 -23.23 -15.36 -5.54
C SER A 167 -22.64 -14.02 -6.01
N GLN A 168 -21.45 -13.64 -5.52
CA GLN A 168 -20.75 -12.45 -6.02
C GLN A 168 -20.36 -12.54 -7.50
N ARG A 169 -19.92 -13.72 -7.99
CA ARG A 169 -19.69 -13.94 -9.42
C ARG A 169 -20.96 -13.80 -10.26
N GLY A 170 -22.12 -14.20 -9.74
CA GLY A 170 -23.40 -14.03 -10.40
C GLY A 170 -23.87 -12.57 -10.48
N THR A 171 -23.64 -11.77 -9.44
CA THR A 171 -24.05 -10.34 -9.40
C THR A 171 -23.20 -9.47 -10.33
N ILE A 172 -21.89 -9.75 -10.42
CA ILE A 172 -20.97 -9.01 -11.30
C ILE A 172 -21.32 -9.21 -12.79
N SER A 173 -21.61 -10.45 -13.20
CA SER A 173 -22.09 -10.73 -14.56
C SER A 173 -23.47 -10.09 -14.84
N LYS A 174 -24.35 -9.99 -13.83
CA LYS A 174 -25.63 -9.29 -13.97
C LYS A 174 -25.51 -7.78 -14.17
N ILE A 175 -24.50 -7.11 -13.60
CA ILE A 175 -24.29 -5.66 -13.86
C ILE A 175 -23.99 -5.44 -15.35
N PHE A 176 -23.20 -6.33 -15.97
CA PHE A 176 -22.94 -6.31 -17.41
C PHE A 176 -24.23 -6.47 -18.24
N GLU A 177 -25.15 -7.29 -17.78
CA GLU A 177 -26.40 -7.63 -18.48
C GLU A 177 -27.54 -6.62 -18.23
N GLU A 178 -27.68 -6.08 -17.02
CA GLU A 178 -28.81 -5.23 -16.62
C GLU A 178 -28.51 -3.73 -16.73
N VAL A 179 -27.30 -3.28 -16.37
CA VAL A 179 -26.91 -1.85 -16.40
C VAL A 179 -26.17 -1.50 -17.69
N GLY A 180 -25.40 -2.46 -18.23
CA GLY A 180 -24.58 -2.26 -19.41
C GLY A 180 -23.26 -1.56 -19.11
N LEU A 181 -22.16 -2.19 -19.52
CA LEU A 181 -20.81 -1.64 -19.38
C LEU A 181 -20.67 -0.19 -19.92
N PRO A 182 -21.26 0.19 -21.07
CA PRO A 182 -21.18 1.56 -21.57
C PRO A 182 -21.71 2.62 -20.59
N ASN A 183 -22.77 2.30 -19.84
CA ASN A 183 -23.34 3.23 -18.85
C ASN A 183 -22.40 3.41 -17.65
N VAL A 184 -21.77 2.34 -17.19
CA VAL A 184 -20.76 2.42 -16.12
C VAL A 184 -19.55 3.25 -16.58
N LEU A 185 -19.09 3.06 -17.82
CA LEU A 185 -17.99 3.85 -18.38
C LEU A 185 -18.34 5.33 -18.56
N ALA A 186 -19.60 5.66 -18.86
CA ALA A 186 -20.05 7.05 -18.91
C ALA A 186 -19.95 7.74 -17.54
N LEU A 187 -20.23 7.02 -16.44
CA LEU A 187 -20.11 7.55 -15.07
C LEU A 187 -18.68 7.89 -14.66
N LEU A 188 -17.65 7.35 -15.33
CA LEU A 188 -16.26 7.76 -15.12
C LEU A 188 -16.02 9.24 -15.45
N LYS A 189 -16.90 9.86 -16.26
CA LYS A 189 -16.84 11.28 -16.64
C LYS A 189 -17.76 12.17 -15.80
N SER A 190 -18.34 11.63 -14.73
CA SER A 190 -19.19 12.40 -13.81
C SER A 190 -18.42 13.56 -13.18
N GLU A 191 -19.06 14.72 -13.04
CA GLU A 191 -18.52 15.86 -12.28
C GLU A 191 -18.59 15.63 -10.77
N GLU A 192 -19.51 14.76 -10.31
CA GLU A 192 -19.61 14.37 -8.91
C GLU A 192 -18.52 13.36 -8.55
N LEU A 193 -17.65 13.75 -7.60
CA LEU A 193 -16.47 12.99 -7.21
C LEU A 193 -16.83 11.62 -6.65
N GLU A 194 -17.87 11.53 -5.82
CA GLU A 194 -18.29 10.25 -5.23
C GLU A 194 -18.80 9.28 -6.29
N VAL A 195 -19.54 9.77 -7.28
CA VAL A 195 -20.02 8.95 -8.42
C VAL A 195 -18.83 8.43 -9.22
N GLN A 196 -17.86 9.30 -9.52
CA GLN A 196 -16.65 8.94 -10.25
C GLN A 196 -15.82 7.88 -9.50
N ILE A 197 -15.63 8.05 -8.18
CA ILE A 197 -14.92 7.07 -7.33
C ILE A 197 -15.62 5.71 -7.36
N HIS A 198 -16.94 5.68 -7.21
CA HIS A 198 -17.69 4.42 -7.23
C HIS A 198 -17.69 3.77 -8.61
N ALA A 199 -17.79 4.56 -9.68
CA ALA A 199 -17.69 4.06 -11.06
C ALA A 199 -16.34 3.38 -11.32
N VAL A 200 -15.22 4.01 -10.91
CA VAL A 200 -13.88 3.41 -11.06
C VAL A 200 -13.76 2.12 -10.26
N LYS A 201 -14.29 2.07 -9.02
CA LYS A 201 -14.29 0.84 -8.21
C LYS A 201 -15.09 -0.28 -8.87
N VAL A 202 -16.24 0.03 -9.46
CA VAL A 202 -17.01 -0.95 -10.23
C VAL A 202 -16.17 -1.48 -11.38
N VAL A 203 -15.56 -0.60 -12.20
CA VAL A 203 -14.70 -1.02 -13.32
C VAL A 203 -13.51 -1.86 -12.85
N ALA A 204 -12.86 -1.51 -11.74
CA ALA A 204 -11.78 -2.28 -11.15
C ALA A 204 -12.22 -3.71 -10.76
N ASN A 205 -13.40 -3.83 -10.14
CA ASN A 205 -13.98 -5.12 -9.77
C ASN A 205 -14.37 -5.93 -11.00
N LEU A 206 -14.95 -5.30 -12.03
CA LEU A 206 -15.28 -5.96 -13.30
C LEU A 206 -14.01 -6.49 -13.99
N ALA A 207 -12.94 -5.69 -14.01
CA ALA A 207 -11.66 -6.04 -14.63
C ALA A 207 -10.92 -7.18 -13.88
N ALA A 208 -11.26 -7.44 -12.62
CA ALA A 208 -10.68 -8.55 -11.86
C ALA A 208 -11.08 -9.93 -12.44
N GLU A 209 -12.15 -10.00 -13.21
CA GLU A 209 -12.58 -11.22 -13.90
C GLU A 209 -12.02 -11.25 -15.33
N ASP A 210 -11.24 -12.29 -15.66
CA ASP A 210 -10.53 -12.40 -16.94
C ASP A 210 -11.44 -12.26 -18.17
N ILE A 211 -12.67 -12.79 -18.09
CA ILE A 211 -13.67 -12.73 -19.16
C ILE A 211 -14.10 -11.30 -19.54
N ASN A 212 -13.92 -10.33 -18.64
CA ASN A 212 -14.34 -8.95 -18.83
C ASN A 212 -13.20 -8.05 -19.32
N GLN A 213 -11.95 -8.47 -19.15
CA GLN A 213 -10.79 -7.60 -19.36
C GLN A 213 -10.69 -7.09 -20.80
N GLU A 214 -10.88 -7.93 -21.81
CA GLU A 214 -10.84 -7.51 -23.21
C GLU A 214 -12.04 -6.62 -23.55
N LYS A 215 -13.25 -7.04 -23.15
CA LYS A 215 -14.50 -6.28 -23.39
C LYS A 215 -14.47 -4.87 -22.79
N ILE A 216 -13.89 -4.71 -21.60
CA ILE A 216 -13.71 -3.37 -20.98
C ILE A 216 -12.84 -2.48 -21.85
N VAL A 217 -11.78 -3.02 -22.47
CA VAL A 217 -10.89 -2.26 -23.34
C VAL A 217 -11.55 -1.96 -24.69
N GLU A 218 -12.28 -2.92 -25.27
CA GLU A 218 -13.04 -2.75 -26.52
C GLU A 218 -14.08 -1.62 -26.42
N GLU A 219 -14.75 -1.50 -25.28
CA GLU A 219 -15.75 -0.46 -25.01
C GLU A 219 -15.12 0.89 -24.61
N GLY A 220 -13.79 1.04 -24.71
CA GLY A 220 -13.08 2.29 -24.44
C GLY A 220 -12.78 2.54 -22.95
N GLY A 221 -12.93 1.54 -22.09
CA GLY A 221 -12.68 1.67 -20.65
C GLY A 221 -11.23 2.00 -20.32
N LEU A 222 -10.26 1.47 -21.07
CA LEU A 222 -8.85 1.82 -20.88
C LEU A 222 -8.59 3.31 -21.12
N ASP A 223 -9.16 3.89 -22.17
CA ASP A 223 -8.98 5.31 -22.48
C ASP A 223 -9.56 6.20 -21.39
N ALA A 224 -10.73 5.84 -20.86
CA ALA A 224 -11.34 6.55 -19.73
C ALA A 224 -10.47 6.46 -18.46
N LEU A 225 -9.92 5.28 -18.15
CA LEU A 225 -9.04 5.09 -16.99
C LEU A 225 -7.72 5.86 -17.13
N LEU A 226 -7.09 5.86 -18.31
CA LEU A 226 -5.86 6.63 -18.54
C LEU A 226 -6.11 8.13 -18.45
N SER A 227 -7.24 8.62 -18.99
CA SER A 227 -7.65 10.02 -18.82
C SER A 227 -7.80 10.38 -17.35
N LEU A 228 -8.38 9.50 -16.52
CA LEU A 228 -8.52 9.75 -15.08
C LEU A 228 -7.17 9.82 -14.36
N LEU A 229 -6.19 8.98 -14.72
CA LEU A 229 -4.83 9.10 -14.16
C LEU A 229 -4.16 10.43 -14.53
N GLU A 230 -4.51 11.01 -15.67
CA GLU A 230 -3.92 12.27 -16.14
C GLU A 230 -4.60 13.50 -15.53
N THR A 231 -5.93 13.48 -15.40
CA THR A 231 -6.71 14.68 -15.07
C THR A 231 -7.14 14.76 -13.60
N SER A 232 -7.18 13.65 -12.87
CA SER A 232 -7.59 13.65 -11.46
C SER A 232 -6.44 14.10 -10.54
N GLU A 233 -6.79 14.74 -9.42
CA GLU A 233 -5.85 14.98 -8.31
C GLU A 233 -6.21 14.13 -7.07
N ASN A 234 -7.32 13.39 -7.13
CA ASN A 234 -7.80 12.60 -6.01
C ASN A 234 -7.06 11.27 -5.87
N THR A 235 -6.45 11.04 -4.70
CA THR A 235 -5.70 9.82 -4.37
C THR A 235 -6.55 8.55 -4.46
N THR A 236 -7.84 8.61 -4.09
CA THR A 236 -8.73 7.44 -4.17
C THR A 236 -9.03 7.06 -5.62
N ILE A 237 -9.21 8.04 -6.50
CA ILE A 237 -9.33 7.80 -7.94
C ILE A 237 -8.05 7.19 -8.48
N HIS A 238 -6.88 7.76 -8.17
CA HIS A 238 -5.59 7.20 -8.62
C HIS A 238 -5.40 5.75 -8.17
N ARG A 239 -5.67 5.46 -6.90
CA ARG A 239 -5.57 4.11 -6.35
C ARG A 239 -6.49 3.12 -7.08
N ALA A 240 -7.78 3.45 -7.21
CA ALA A 240 -8.76 2.57 -7.82
C ALA A 240 -8.49 2.39 -9.33
N THR A 241 -8.08 3.45 -10.01
CA THR A 241 -7.75 3.45 -11.44
C THR A 241 -6.49 2.64 -11.72
N ALA A 242 -5.44 2.81 -10.91
CA ALA A 242 -4.23 1.98 -10.99
C ALA A 242 -4.55 0.50 -10.73
N GLY A 243 -5.46 0.21 -9.79
CA GLY A 243 -5.96 -1.15 -9.54
C GLY A 243 -6.69 -1.75 -10.74
N ALA A 244 -7.59 -0.97 -11.37
CA ALA A 244 -8.27 -1.40 -12.60
C ALA A 244 -7.26 -1.71 -13.72
N ILE A 245 -6.30 -0.82 -13.95
CA ILE A 245 -5.26 -1.01 -14.97
C ILE A 245 -4.37 -2.21 -14.63
N ALA A 246 -4.07 -2.46 -13.34
CA ALA A 246 -3.32 -3.64 -12.93
C ALA A 246 -4.05 -4.93 -13.31
N ASN A 247 -5.36 -4.99 -13.09
CA ASN A 247 -6.19 -6.12 -13.48
C ASN A 247 -6.24 -6.29 -15.01
N LEU A 248 -6.48 -5.20 -15.75
CA LEU A 248 -6.47 -5.23 -17.22
C LEU A 248 -5.12 -5.70 -17.79
N ALA A 249 -4.00 -5.32 -17.15
CA ALA A 249 -2.65 -5.72 -17.55
C ALA A 249 -2.34 -7.21 -17.30
N MET A 250 -3.22 -7.98 -16.66
CA MET A 250 -3.08 -9.43 -16.57
C MET A 250 -3.30 -10.11 -17.92
N ASN A 251 -4.12 -9.52 -18.80
CA ASN A 251 -4.32 -9.98 -20.17
C ASN A 251 -3.23 -9.43 -21.10
N VAL A 252 -2.57 -10.32 -21.86
CA VAL A 252 -1.45 -9.98 -22.75
C VAL A 252 -1.85 -9.05 -23.91
N SER A 253 -3.05 -9.22 -24.48
CA SER A 253 -3.58 -8.35 -25.54
C SER A 253 -3.73 -6.92 -25.04
N ASN A 254 -4.22 -6.76 -23.81
CA ASN A 254 -4.39 -5.46 -23.17
C ASN A 254 -3.06 -4.78 -22.81
N GLN A 255 -2.03 -5.55 -22.42
CA GLN A 255 -0.70 -4.99 -22.13
C GLN A 255 -0.16 -4.15 -23.30
N ALA A 256 -0.34 -4.62 -24.53
CA ALA A 256 0.08 -3.89 -25.72
C ALA A 256 -0.61 -2.53 -25.85
N LEU A 257 -1.92 -2.50 -25.60
CA LEU A 257 -2.73 -1.28 -25.67
C LEU A 257 -2.36 -0.31 -24.55
N ILE A 258 -2.16 -0.81 -23.33
CA ILE A 258 -1.72 -0.01 -22.18
C ILE A 258 -0.37 0.66 -22.47
N MET A 259 0.59 -0.10 -23.00
CA MET A 259 1.91 0.42 -23.35
C MET A 259 1.84 1.46 -24.46
N ASN A 260 1.18 1.15 -25.58
CA ASN A 260 1.08 2.05 -26.73
C ASN A 260 0.35 3.36 -26.41
N LYS A 261 -0.59 3.35 -25.47
CA LYS A 261 -1.31 4.54 -25.00
C LYS A 261 -0.56 5.31 -23.90
N GLY A 262 0.68 4.93 -23.58
CA GLY A 262 1.51 5.62 -22.59
C GLY A 262 1.12 5.34 -21.14
N GLY A 263 0.40 4.26 -20.87
CA GLY A 263 -0.05 3.89 -19.52
C GLY A 263 1.09 3.71 -18.53
N ALA A 264 2.23 3.16 -18.97
CA ALA A 264 3.44 3.05 -18.15
C ALA A 264 3.95 4.42 -17.66
N ARG A 265 3.97 5.41 -18.55
CA ARG A 265 4.39 6.78 -18.23
C ARG A 265 3.45 7.46 -17.24
N LEU A 266 2.14 7.30 -17.43
CA LEU A 266 1.14 7.83 -16.51
C LEU A 266 1.24 7.20 -15.12
N LEU A 267 1.38 5.87 -15.05
CA LEU A 267 1.61 5.16 -13.79
C LEU A 267 2.90 5.61 -13.10
N ALA A 268 4.00 5.79 -13.84
CA ALA A 268 5.25 6.31 -13.29
C ALA A 268 5.12 7.76 -12.77
N ASN A 269 4.34 8.60 -13.45
CA ASN A 269 4.03 9.95 -13.00
C ASN A 269 3.28 9.94 -11.67
N ILE A 270 2.25 9.08 -11.54
CA ILE A 270 1.53 8.91 -10.26
C ILE A 270 2.46 8.45 -9.15
N ALA A 271 3.30 7.44 -9.40
CA ALA A 271 4.29 6.97 -8.43
C ALA A 271 5.22 8.08 -7.91
N SER A 272 5.55 9.06 -8.75
CA SER A 272 6.43 10.18 -8.36
C SER A 272 5.76 11.26 -7.51
N LYS A 273 4.42 11.28 -7.45
CA LYS A 273 3.62 12.33 -6.81
C LYS A 273 2.86 11.87 -5.57
N THR A 274 2.76 10.55 -5.36
CA THR A 274 1.95 9.97 -4.28
C THR A 274 2.81 9.59 -3.09
N ASP A 275 2.35 9.92 -1.89
CA ASP A 275 2.88 9.39 -0.62
C ASP A 275 1.98 8.27 -0.05
N ASP A 276 0.83 7.99 -0.67
CA ASP A 276 -0.09 6.92 -0.23
C ASP A 276 0.44 5.51 -0.57
N PRO A 277 0.74 4.67 0.43
CA PRO A 277 1.29 3.33 0.19
C PRO A 277 0.35 2.43 -0.60
N GLN A 278 -0.97 2.56 -0.41
CA GLN A 278 -1.92 1.73 -1.14
C GLN A 278 -1.98 2.10 -2.62
N THR A 279 -1.88 3.39 -2.96
CA THR A 279 -1.73 3.85 -4.35
C THR A 279 -0.43 3.32 -4.94
N MET A 280 0.71 3.47 -4.24
CA MET A 280 2.00 2.92 -4.69
C MET A 280 1.92 1.42 -4.96
N ARG A 281 1.26 0.66 -4.08
CA ARG A 281 1.09 -0.79 -4.24
C ARG A 281 0.32 -1.13 -5.51
N MET A 282 -0.77 -0.42 -5.81
CA MET A 282 -1.55 -0.65 -7.03
C MET A 282 -0.74 -0.30 -8.28
N VAL A 283 -0.04 0.84 -8.26
CA VAL A 283 0.84 1.28 -9.36
C VAL A 283 1.97 0.28 -9.60
N ALA A 284 2.66 -0.16 -8.54
CA ALA A 284 3.70 -1.18 -8.62
C ALA A 284 3.14 -2.50 -9.17
N GLY A 285 1.93 -2.89 -8.77
CA GLY A 285 1.24 -4.08 -9.29
C GLY A 285 0.99 -4.00 -10.80
N ALA A 286 0.50 -2.86 -11.30
CA ALA A 286 0.29 -2.63 -12.73
C ALA A 286 1.60 -2.70 -13.52
N ILE A 287 2.63 -1.98 -13.08
CA ILE A 287 3.94 -1.99 -13.74
C ILE A 287 4.56 -3.40 -13.71
N ALA A 288 4.42 -4.12 -12.60
CA ALA A 288 4.93 -5.49 -12.47
C ALA A 288 4.28 -6.48 -13.45
N ASN A 289 2.99 -6.31 -13.75
CA ASN A 289 2.29 -7.11 -14.76
C ASN A 289 2.83 -6.81 -16.17
N LEU A 290 3.08 -5.53 -16.48
CA LEU A 290 3.68 -5.11 -17.75
C LEU A 290 5.12 -5.62 -17.92
N CYS A 291 5.91 -5.69 -16.83
CA CYS A 291 7.27 -6.27 -16.85
C CYS A 291 7.30 -7.75 -17.26
N GLY A 292 6.18 -8.46 -17.22
CA GLY A 292 6.10 -9.87 -17.62
C GLY A 292 6.28 -10.11 -19.13
N ASN A 293 6.28 -9.07 -19.95
CA ASN A 293 6.36 -9.17 -21.40
C ASN A 293 7.58 -8.42 -21.96
N GLU A 294 8.53 -9.18 -22.48
CA GLU A 294 9.84 -8.70 -22.96
C GLU A 294 9.75 -7.66 -24.08
N LYS A 295 8.71 -7.75 -24.92
CA LYS A 295 8.49 -6.82 -26.04
C LYS A 295 8.38 -5.36 -25.58
N TRP A 296 7.92 -5.16 -24.35
CA TRP A 296 7.66 -3.83 -23.80
C TRP A 296 8.78 -3.31 -22.90
N HIS A 297 9.84 -4.09 -22.65
CA HIS A 297 10.90 -3.72 -21.70
C HIS A 297 11.63 -2.42 -22.08
N ALA A 298 11.92 -2.23 -23.37
CA ALA A 298 12.54 -0.99 -23.84
C ALA A 298 11.63 0.23 -23.57
N MET A 299 10.34 0.12 -23.88
CA MET A 299 9.36 1.18 -23.66
C MET A 299 9.11 1.41 -22.16
N LEU A 300 9.03 0.35 -21.34
CA LEU A 300 8.93 0.45 -19.88
C LEU A 300 10.12 1.18 -19.25
N LYS A 301 11.34 0.97 -19.77
CA LYS A 301 12.53 1.72 -19.37
C LYS A 301 12.39 3.19 -19.76
N GLN A 302 12.03 3.47 -21.01
CA GLN A 302 11.89 4.82 -21.55
C GLN A 302 10.80 5.65 -20.84
N ASP A 303 9.65 5.03 -20.58
CA ASP A 303 8.51 5.66 -19.90
C ASP A 303 8.71 5.78 -18.38
N GLY A 304 9.86 5.33 -17.85
CA GLY A 304 10.22 5.48 -16.44
C GLY A 304 9.56 4.48 -15.50
N GLY A 305 8.90 3.43 -16.00
CA GLY A 305 8.27 2.40 -15.17
C GLY A 305 9.26 1.70 -14.23
N ILE A 306 10.46 1.37 -14.72
CA ILE A 306 11.52 0.77 -13.89
C ILE A 306 12.04 1.75 -12.85
N LYS A 307 12.22 3.02 -13.23
CA LYS A 307 12.62 4.09 -12.31
C LYS A 307 11.59 4.28 -11.20
N ALA A 308 10.30 4.22 -11.52
CA ALA A 308 9.22 4.32 -10.56
C ALA A 308 9.24 3.17 -9.55
N LEU A 309 9.44 1.92 -10.00
CA LEU A 309 9.59 0.77 -9.09
C LEU A 309 10.76 0.95 -8.12
N LEU A 310 11.92 1.41 -8.61
CA LEU A 310 13.09 1.66 -7.77
C LEU A 310 12.89 2.83 -6.81
N GLY A 311 12.20 3.89 -7.23
CA GLY A 311 11.86 5.02 -6.37
C GLY A 311 10.92 4.61 -5.24
N MET A 312 9.85 3.86 -5.56
CA MET A 312 8.93 3.34 -4.55
C MET A 312 9.59 2.33 -3.61
N PHE A 313 10.67 1.64 -4.00
CA PHE A 313 11.39 0.75 -3.10
C PHE A 313 12.02 1.51 -1.92
N GLN A 314 12.44 2.76 -2.14
CA GLN A 314 13.11 3.57 -1.14
C GLN A 314 12.17 4.06 -0.03
N THR A 315 10.85 3.96 -0.21
CA THR A 315 9.86 4.36 0.81
C THR A 315 9.72 3.34 1.94
N GLY A 316 10.18 2.10 1.73
CA GLY A 316 10.24 1.08 2.79
C GLY A 316 8.93 0.38 3.14
N HIS A 317 7.86 0.57 2.36
CA HIS A 317 6.57 -0.07 2.62
C HIS A 317 6.55 -1.55 2.17
N THR A 318 6.40 -2.47 3.13
CA THR A 318 6.51 -3.92 2.90
C THR A 318 5.57 -4.47 1.84
N ASP A 319 4.32 -4.01 1.79
CA ASP A 319 3.30 -4.45 0.83
C ASP A 319 3.55 -3.95 -0.59
N VAL A 320 4.17 -2.77 -0.72
CA VAL A 320 4.67 -2.21 -1.99
C VAL A 320 5.91 -2.98 -2.45
N ILE A 321 6.84 -3.28 -1.54
CA ILE A 321 8.09 -4.01 -1.84
C ILE A 321 7.82 -5.37 -2.49
N ALA A 322 6.79 -6.09 -2.04
CA ALA A 322 6.42 -7.38 -2.65
C ALA A 322 6.07 -7.24 -4.14
N GLN A 323 5.33 -6.19 -4.52
CA GLN A 323 4.97 -5.91 -5.90
C GLN A 323 6.18 -5.46 -6.73
N ILE A 324 7.04 -4.64 -6.13
CA ILE A 324 8.29 -4.19 -6.76
C ILE A 324 9.20 -5.39 -7.05
N ALA A 325 9.43 -6.26 -6.07
CA ALA A 325 10.25 -7.45 -6.22
C ALA A 325 9.71 -8.36 -7.32
N ARG A 326 8.38 -8.55 -7.38
CA ARG A 326 7.72 -9.28 -8.48
C ARG A 326 7.99 -8.64 -9.83
N GLY A 327 7.85 -7.32 -9.95
CA GLY A 327 8.09 -6.61 -11.21
C GLY A 327 9.54 -6.69 -11.68
N LEU A 328 10.50 -6.51 -10.77
CA LEU A 328 11.93 -6.63 -11.08
C LEU A 328 12.33 -8.06 -11.43
N ALA A 329 11.77 -9.07 -10.76
CA ALA A 329 12.00 -10.47 -11.09
C ALA A 329 11.46 -10.81 -12.50
N ASN A 330 10.26 -10.34 -12.84
CA ASN A 330 9.70 -10.50 -14.19
C ASN A 330 10.58 -9.83 -15.26
N PHE A 331 11.07 -8.63 -14.97
CA PHE A 331 11.96 -7.89 -15.85
C PHE A 331 13.29 -8.63 -16.09
N ALA A 332 13.98 -9.03 -15.02
CA ALA A 332 15.26 -9.75 -15.09
C ALA A 332 15.15 -11.13 -15.75
N LYS A 333 14.04 -11.85 -15.49
CA LYS A 333 13.78 -13.17 -16.10
C LYS A 333 13.75 -13.11 -17.62
N CYS A 334 13.21 -12.04 -18.22
CA CYS A 334 13.17 -11.95 -19.67
C CYS A 334 14.48 -11.39 -20.25
N GLU A 335 15.17 -10.50 -19.56
CA GLU A 335 16.47 -9.95 -20.01
C GLU A 335 17.55 -11.06 -20.11
N SER A 336 17.55 -12.04 -19.20
CA SER A 336 18.47 -13.19 -19.27
C SER A 336 18.24 -14.12 -20.47
N ARG A 337 17.02 -14.18 -21.02
CA ARG A 337 16.72 -14.99 -22.23
C ARG A 337 17.30 -14.37 -23.49
N VAL A 338 17.32 -13.04 -23.57
CA VAL A 338 17.91 -12.30 -24.70
C VAL A 338 19.43 -12.52 -24.77
N ILE A 339 20.12 -12.55 -23.63
CA ILE A 339 21.57 -12.79 -23.56
C ILE A 339 21.92 -14.25 -23.88
N SER A 340 21.00 -15.18 -23.64
CA SER A 340 21.22 -16.62 -23.86
C SER A 340 20.90 -17.09 -25.29
N GLN A 341 20.30 -16.22 -26.13
CA GLN A 341 19.86 -16.55 -27.50
C GLN A 341 20.51 -15.68 -28.59
N GLY A 342 21.45 -14.79 -28.24
CA GLY A 342 22.29 -14.04 -29.17
C GLY A 342 23.72 -14.59 -29.19
#